data_AF-A0A453IZF1-F1
#
_entry.id   AF-A0A453IZF1-F1
#
_cell.length_a   1.000
_cell.length_b   1.000
_cell.length_c   1.000
_cell.angle_alpha   90.00
_cell.angle_beta   90.00
_cell.angle_gamma   90.00
#
_symmetry.space_group_name_H-M   'P 1'
#
loop_
_entity.id
_entity.type
_entity.pdbx_description
1 polymer ?
#
loop_
_entity_poly.entity_id
_entity_poly.type
_entity_poly.pdbx_seq_one_letter_code
_entity_poly.pdbx_strand_id
1 'polypeptide(L)'
;DAPHRAPLLAGADSAGPAPPALAFLLTGSAGDADRLHRLLLATYHPRNLYLLLLDRAAPASDRVRLAREVRAGPGRAGNVHVVGDPGFANPRGASALAAALHGASLLLQLGQGWDWFVHLDAGDYPLVAPDDLLHVLSYLPRDINFIQQTSYIGWKE
;
A
#
# COMPACT_ATOMS: atom_id res chain seq x y z
N ASP A 1 -5.87 -42.21 -32.94
CA ASP A 1 -4.87 -41.13 -32.95
C ASP A 1 -5.45 -39.80 -32.54
N ALA A 2 -5.25 -39.44 -31.28
CA ALA A 2 -5.44 -38.09 -30.75
C ALA A 2 -4.09 -37.68 -30.15
N PRO A 3 -3.52 -36.51 -30.47
CA PRO A 3 -2.21 -36.15 -29.96
C PRO A 3 -2.31 -35.82 -28.48
N HIS A 4 -1.56 -36.56 -27.66
CA HIS A 4 -1.31 -36.24 -26.26
C HIS A 4 -0.65 -34.86 -26.18
N ARG A 5 -1.41 -33.84 -25.75
CA ARG A 5 -0.83 -32.57 -25.31
C ARG A 5 -0.13 -32.83 -23.98
N ALA A 6 1.19 -32.97 -24.03
CA ALA A 6 2.02 -32.86 -22.85
C ALA A 6 1.79 -31.47 -22.21
N PRO A 7 1.65 -31.37 -20.88
CA PRO A 7 1.70 -30.06 -20.23
C PRO A 7 3.09 -29.49 -20.51
N LEU A 8 3.13 -28.27 -21.05
CA LEU A 8 4.35 -27.50 -21.15
C LEU A 8 4.90 -27.35 -19.73
N LEU A 9 5.99 -28.04 -19.44
CA LEU A 9 6.87 -27.69 -18.34
C LEU A 9 7.26 -26.23 -18.56
N ALA A 10 6.63 -25.33 -17.82
CA ALA A 10 7.08 -23.95 -17.73
C ALA A 10 8.52 -24.02 -17.21
N GLY A 11 9.46 -23.82 -18.12
CA GLY A 11 10.88 -23.90 -17.86
C GLY A 11 11.26 -22.95 -16.74
N ALA A 12 12.14 -23.46 -15.87
CA ALA A 12 12.92 -22.67 -14.94
C ALA A 12 13.69 -21.55 -15.67
N ASP A 13 13.90 -20.46 -14.93
CA ASP A 13 14.96 -19.45 -15.12
C ASP A 13 14.88 -18.53 -16.34
N SER A 14 13.85 -17.67 -16.39
CA SER A 14 13.89 -16.43 -17.18
C SER A 14 13.29 -15.20 -16.49
N ALA A 15 12.97 -15.26 -15.20
CA ALA A 15 12.48 -14.10 -14.47
C ALA A 15 13.65 -13.16 -14.20
N GLY A 16 13.51 -11.87 -14.53
CA GLY A 16 14.51 -10.83 -14.29
C GLY A 16 14.85 -10.65 -12.79
N PRO A 17 15.44 -9.51 -12.40
CA PRO A 17 15.82 -9.29 -11.01
C PRO A 17 14.64 -9.53 -10.05
N ALA A 18 14.94 -10.05 -8.85
CA ALA A 18 13.92 -10.44 -7.91
C ALA A 18 12.99 -9.25 -7.59
N PRO A 19 11.66 -9.39 -7.77
CA PRO A 19 10.74 -8.27 -7.60
C PRO A 19 10.76 -7.79 -6.15
N PRO A 20 10.70 -6.46 -5.93
CA PRO A 20 10.74 -5.91 -4.59
C PRO A 20 9.47 -6.24 -3.80
N ALA A 21 9.49 -5.95 -2.51
CA ALA A 21 8.32 -5.90 -1.66
C ALA A 21 8.06 -4.45 -1.24
N LEU A 22 6.80 -4.01 -1.32
CA LEU A 22 6.40 -2.66 -0.97
C LEU A 22 5.59 -2.64 0.33
N ALA A 23 5.77 -1.59 1.13
CA ALA A 23 4.94 -1.31 2.29
C ALA A 23 4.02 -0.12 1.99
N PHE A 24 2.73 -0.39 1.87
CA PHE A 24 1.70 0.62 1.62
C PHE A 24 1.06 1.08 2.92
N LEU A 25 1.09 2.39 3.15
CA LEU A 25 0.20 3.08 4.08
C LEU A 25 -0.96 3.68 3.27
N LEU A 26 -2.17 3.19 3.51
CA LEU A 26 -3.39 3.70 2.89
C LEU A 26 -4.19 4.49 3.93
N THR A 27 -4.31 5.80 3.76
CA THR A 27 -4.94 6.72 4.72
C THR A 27 -6.29 7.23 4.24
N GLY A 28 -7.22 7.40 5.16
CA GLY A 28 -8.53 7.99 4.89
C GLY A 28 -9.15 8.61 6.13
N SER A 29 -10.24 9.34 5.95
CA SER A 29 -10.99 9.99 7.01
C SER A 29 -12.45 9.53 7.04
N ALA A 30 -13.33 10.31 7.66
CA ALA A 30 -14.75 10.02 7.73
C ALA A 30 -15.36 9.83 6.32
N GLY A 31 -16.01 8.68 6.11
CA GLY A 31 -16.63 8.34 4.82
C GLY A 31 -15.71 7.69 3.78
N ASP A 32 -14.42 7.50 4.08
CA ASP A 32 -13.46 6.94 3.12
C ASP A 32 -13.26 5.42 3.23
N ALA A 33 -13.97 4.72 4.12
CA ALA A 33 -13.78 3.28 4.32
C ALA A 33 -13.92 2.47 3.02
N ASP A 34 -14.96 2.74 2.23
CA ASP A 34 -15.23 2.02 0.99
C ASP A 34 -14.19 2.40 -0.10
N ARG A 35 -13.72 3.65 -0.09
CA ARG A 35 -12.65 4.12 -0.99
C ARG A 35 -11.32 3.47 -0.66
N LEU A 36 -10.98 3.35 0.61
CA LEU A 36 -9.80 2.61 1.06
C LEU A 36 -9.89 1.13 0.69
N HIS A 37 -11.05 0.50 0.87
CA HIS A 37 -11.23 -0.90 0.46
C HIS A 37 -11.02 -1.06 -1.05
N ARG A 38 -11.59 -0.15 -1.86
CA ARG A 38 -11.38 -0.12 -3.31
C ARG A 38 -9.90 0.10 -3.67
N LEU A 39 -9.22 1.04 -3.02
CA LEU A 39 -7.81 1.34 -3.27
C LEU A 39 -6.91 0.15 -2.92
N LEU A 40 -7.19 -0.53 -1.80
CA LEU A 40 -6.52 -1.78 -1.45
C LEU A 40 -6.69 -2.80 -2.57
N LEU A 41 -7.92 -3.05 -3.05
CA LEU A 41 -8.15 -4.01 -4.14
C LEU A 41 -7.39 -3.65 -5.42
N ALA A 42 -7.30 -2.36 -5.75
CA ALA A 42 -6.60 -1.89 -6.95
C ALA A 42 -5.06 -2.00 -6.84
N THR A 43 -4.51 -1.95 -5.63
CA THR A 43 -3.06 -1.96 -5.37
C THR A 43 -2.56 -3.31 -4.83
N TYR A 44 -3.45 -4.25 -4.52
CA TYR A 44 -3.12 -5.46 -3.79
C TYR A 44 -2.18 -6.38 -4.57
N HIS A 45 -1.15 -6.84 -3.88
CA HIS A 45 -0.24 -7.87 -4.34
C HIS A 45 0.25 -8.69 -3.13
N PRO A 46 0.31 -10.04 -3.20
CA PRO A 46 0.65 -10.90 -2.05
C PRO A 46 2.07 -10.69 -1.48
N ARG A 47 2.98 -10.08 -2.25
CA ARG A 47 4.35 -9.78 -1.78
C ARG A 47 4.44 -8.52 -0.91
N ASN A 48 3.43 -7.66 -0.96
CA ASN A 48 3.46 -6.36 -0.32
C ASN A 48 2.81 -6.42 1.06
N LEU A 49 3.14 -5.44 1.91
CA LEU A 49 2.54 -5.24 3.22
C LEU A 49 1.63 -4.01 3.18
N TYR A 50 0.44 -4.09 3.75
CA TYR A 50 -0.56 -3.03 3.72
C TYR A 50 -1.00 -2.66 5.13
N LEU A 51 -1.00 -1.36 5.43
CA LEU A 51 -1.56 -0.79 6.63
C LEU A 51 -2.64 0.23 6.25
N LEU A 52 -3.88 -0.03 6.67
CA LEU A 52 -5.02 0.85 6.43
C LEU A 52 -5.28 1.66 7.70
N LEU A 53 -5.23 2.98 7.57
CA LEU A 53 -5.43 3.93 8.66
C LEU A 53 -6.60 4.85 8.32
N LEU A 54 -7.73 4.61 8.99
CA LEU A 54 -8.82 5.58 9.08
C LEU A 54 -8.60 6.43 10.31
N ASP A 55 -8.49 7.75 10.14
CA ASP A 55 -8.26 8.67 11.26
C ASP A 55 -9.40 8.67 12.29
N ARG A 56 -9.22 9.44 13.37
CA ARG A 56 -10.21 9.56 14.44
C ARG A 56 -11.49 10.32 14.05
N ALA A 57 -11.53 11.03 12.92
CA ALA A 57 -12.76 11.62 12.41
C ALA A 57 -13.72 10.54 11.89
N ALA A 58 -13.19 9.40 11.41
CA ALA A 58 -14.01 8.24 11.05
C ALA A 58 -14.56 7.51 12.30
N PRO A 59 -15.84 7.10 12.27
CA PRO A 59 -16.43 6.36 13.37
C PRO A 59 -15.79 4.98 13.53
N ALA A 60 -15.78 4.46 14.77
CA ALA A 60 -15.21 3.13 15.05
C ALA A 60 -15.88 2.00 14.24
N SER A 61 -17.17 2.16 13.90
CA SER A 61 -17.91 1.22 13.05
C SER A 61 -17.31 1.08 11.65
N ASP A 62 -16.75 2.16 11.09
CA ASP A 62 -16.12 2.12 9.76
C ASP A 62 -14.83 1.31 9.79
N ARG A 63 -14.02 1.45 10.85
CA ARG A 63 -12.81 0.63 11.05
C ARG A 63 -13.14 -0.85 11.22
N VAL A 64 -14.18 -1.15 12.01
CA VAL A 64 -14.64 -2.53 12.22
C VAL A 64 -15.19 -3.14 10.91
N ARG A 65 -15.96 -2.35 10.14
CA ARG A 65 -16.48 -2.77 8.83
C ARG A 65 -15.34 -3.05 7.86
N LEU A 66 -14.42 -2.10 7.70
CA LEU A 66 -13.26 -2.23 6.82
C LEU A 66 -12.41 -3.45 7.18
N ALA A 67 -12.13 -3.67 8.48
CA ALA A 67 -11.39 -4.84 8.93
C ALA A 67 -12.10 -6.16 8.58
N ARG A 68 -13.43 -6.20 8.62
CA ARG A 68 -14.22 -7.37 8.21
C ARG A 68 -14.13 -7.62 6.71
N GLU A 69 -14.29 -6.58 5.90
CA GLU A 69 -14.23 -6.66 4.43
C GLU A 69 -12.84 -7.10 3.96
N VAL A 70 -11.79 -6.52 4.53
CA VAL A 70 -10.40 -6.90 4.26
C VAL A 70 -10.15 -8.38 4.59
N ARG A 71 -10.60 -8.86 5.75
CA ARG A 71 -10.49 -10.29 6.15
C ARG A 71 -11.30 -11.23 5.26
N ALA A 72 -12.38 -10.75 4.65
CA ALA A 72 -13.17 -11.55 3.72
C ALA A 72 -12.47 -11.72 2.36
N GLY A 73 -11.63 -10.76 1.95
CA GLY A 73 -10.91 -10.77 0.67
C GLY A 73 -9.38 -10.86 0.83
N PRO A 74 -8.61 -9.90 0.28
CA PRO A 74 -7.14 -9.99 0.19
C PRO A 74 -6.43 -10.13 1.55
N GLY A 75 -7.02 -9.65 2.65
CA GLY A 75 -6.43 -9.75 3.98
C GLY A 75 -6.32 -11.17 4.55
N ARG A 76 -6.89 -12.18 3.87
CA ARG A 76 -6.70 -13.60 4.24
C ARG A 76 -5.25 -14.06 4.16
N ALA A 77 -4.44 -13.42 3.33
CA ALA A 77 -3.01 -13.73 3.21
C ALA A 77 -2.17 -13.21 4.39
N GLY A 78 -2.77 -12.45 5.32
CA GLY A 78 -2.10 -11.98 6.54
C GLY A 78 -1.18 -10.77 6.35
N ASN A 79 -1.15 -10.18 5.16
CA ASN A 79 -0.32 -9.03 4.80
C ASN A 79 -1.09 -7.69 4.77
N VAL A 80 -2.33 -7.67 5.27
CA VAL A 80 -3.16 -6.46 5.35
C VAL A 80 -3.63 -6.24 6.78
N HIS A 81 -3.35 -5.06 7.30
CA HIS A 81 -3.63 -4.67 8.69
C HIS A 81 -4.47 -3.40 8.73
N VAL A 82 -5.45 -3.34 9.63
CA VAL A 82 -6.26 -2.14 9.87
C VAL A 82 -5.92 -1.60 11.26
N VAL A 83 -5.59 -0.31 11.34
CA VAL A 83 -5.22 0.33 12.61
C VAL A 83 -6.44 0.42 13.53
N GLY A 84 -6.30 -0.09 14.76
CA GLY A 84 -7.38 -0.12 15.76
C GLY A 84 -7.55 1.19 16.53
N ASP A 85 -6.45 1.75 17.03
CA ASP A 85 -6.40 3.05 17.71
C ASP A 85 -5.76 4.09 16.77
N PRO A 86 -6.57 4.80 15.97
CA PRO A 86 -6.04 5.83 15.11
C PRO A 86 -5.81 7.13 15.87
N GLY A 87 -4.69 7.77 15.56
CA GLY A 87 -4.51 9.20 15.84
C GLY A 87 -5.52 10.07 15.07
N PHE A 88 -5.59 11.35 15.44
CA PHE A 88 -6.29 12.35 14.64
C PHE A 88 -5.32 12.96 13.63
N ALA A 89 -5.71 13.03 12.35
CA ALA A 89 -4.94 13.65 11.30
C ALA A 89 -5.73 14.84 10.74
N ASN A 90 -5.13 16.04 10.72
CA ASN A 90 -5.63 17.18 9.97
C ASN A 90 -4.78 17.27 8.69
N PRO A 91 -5.35 17.09 7.49
CA PRO A 91 -4.62 17.15 6.22
C PRO A 91 -3.84 18.46 6.02
N ARG A 92 -4.26 19.56 6.66
CA ARG A 92 -3.63 20.89 6.54
C ARG A 92 -2.72 21.23 7.74
N GLY A 93 -2.45 20.29 8.64
CA GLY A 93 -1.70 20.52 9.86
C GLY A 93 -0.56 19.53 10.07
N ALA A 94 0.24 19.77 11.11
CA ALA A 94 1.37 18.90 11.48
C ALA A 94 0.95 17.45 11.81
N SER A 95 -0.32 17.23 12.14
CA SER A 95 -0.85 15.90 12.42
C SER A 95 -0.95 14.99 11.19
N ALA A 96 -0.97 15.52 9.96
CA ALA A 96 -0.85 14.70 8.76
C ALA A 96 0.52 14.00 8.69
N LEU A 97 1.60 14.76 8.89
CA LEU A 97 2.95 14.19 8.95
C LEU A 97 3.11 13.22 10.12
N ALA A 98 2.56 13.56 11.29
CA ALA A 98 2.57 12.66 12.44
C ALA A 98 1.85 11.33 12.15
N ALA A 99 0.74 11.36 11.43
CA ALA A 99 0.01 10.15 11.03
C ALA A 99 0.81 9.30 10.04
N ALA A 100 1.49 9.92 9.06
CA ALA A 100 2.36 9.22 8.12
C ALA A 100 3.55 8.56 8.82
N LEU A 101 4.23 9.27 9.72
CA LEU A 101 5.35 8.73 10.52
C LEU A 101 4.88 7.62 11.46
N HIS A 102 3.70 7.77 12.06
CA HIS A 102 3.10 6.73 12.88
C HIS A 102 2.82 5.47 12.06
N GLY A 103 2.22 5.61 10.88
CA GLY A 103 1.98 4.49 9.96
C GLY A 103 3.27 3.80 9.52
N ALA A 104 4.31 4.55 9.16
CA ALA A 104 5.62 4.00 8.83
C ALA A 104 6.24 3.22 10.01
N SER A 105 6.11 3.74 11.24
CA SER A 105 6.61 3.06 12.45
C SER A 105 5.91 1.72 12.69
N LEU A 106 4.59 1.65 12.44
CA LEU A 106 3.82 0.41 12.55
C LEU A 106 4.21 -0.60 11.48
N LEU A 107 4.43 -0.16 10.24
CA LEU A 107 4.89 -1.03 9.15
C LEU A 107 6.24 -1.66 9.47
N LEU A 108 7.19 -0.90 10.03
CA LEU A 108 8.49 -1.43 10.50
C LEU A 108 8.36 -2.45 11.64
N GLN A 109 7.34 -2.33 12.49
CA GLN A 109 7.05 -3.30 13.54
C GLN A 109 6.39 -4.57 13.00
N LEU A 110 5.56 -4.46 11.96
CA LEU A 110 4.87 -5.58 11.32
C LEU A 110 5.82 -6.42 10.45
N GLY A 111 6.78 -5.79 9.78
CA GLY A 111 7.80 -6.48 9.01
C GLY A 111 8.85 -5.53 8.45
N GLN A 112 10.09 -5.99 8.30
CA GLN A 112 11.21 -5.19 7.80
C GLN A 112 11.75 -5.68 6.45
N GLY A 113 11.07 -6.66 5.82
CA GLY A 113 11.50 -7.26 4.56
C GLY A 113 11.01 -6.53 3.31
N TRP A 114 10.48 -5.31 3.44
CA TRP A 114 10.05 -4.48 2.32
C TRP A 114 11.15 -3.49 1.93
N ASP A 115 11.21 -3.16 0.65
CA ASP A 115 12.26 -2.34 0.04
C ASP A 115 11.87 -0.86 -0.02
N TRP A 116 10.58 -0.56 -0.24
CA TRP A 116 10.08 0.82 -0.34
C TRP A 116 8.79 1.03 0.45
N PHE A 117 8.66 2.23 1.00
CA PHE A 117 7.46 2.74 1.63
C PHE A 117 6.67 3.62 0.63
N VAL A 118 5.37 3.38 0.55
CA VAL A 118 4.44 4.16 -0.29
C VAL A 118 3.26 4.61 0.56
N HIS A 119 3.00 5.92 0.57
CA HIS A 119 1.86 6.51 1.25
C HIS A 119 0.85 7.00 0.22
N LEU A 120 -0.41 6.55 0.34
CA LEU A 120 -1.52 6.93 -0.52
C LEU A 120 -2.72 7.34 0.34
N ASP A 121 -3.43 8.37 -0.08
CA ASP A 121 -4.72 8.78 0.48
C ASP A 121 -5.89 8.11 -0.25
N ALA A 122 -7.06 8.09 0.39
CA ALA A 122 -8.29 7.51 -0.18
C ALA A 122 -8.77 8.18 -1.48
N GLY A 123 -8.20 9.32 -1.85
CA GLY A 123 -8.43 10.01 -3.13
C GLY A 123 -7.50 9.57 -4.26
N ASP A 124 -6.41 8.84 -3.96
CA ASP A 124 -5.45 8.38 -4.94
C ASP A 124 -5.93 7.12 -5.67
N TYR A 125 -5.35 6.87 -6.85
CA TYR A 125 -5.62 5.65 -7.60
C TYR A 125 -4.44 5.25 -8.50
N PRO A 126 -4.07 3.95 -8.55
CA PRO A 126 -2.98 3.50 -9.40
C PRO A 126 -3.36 3.63 -10.89
N LEU A 127 -2.40 4.08 -11.70
CA LEU A 127 -2.50 4.13 -13.17
C LEU A 127 -1.83 2.93 -13.84
N VAL A 128 -1.11 2.11 -13.08
CA VAL A 128 -0.38 0.93 -13.54
C VAL A 128 -0.81 -0.28 -12.74
N ALA A 129 -0.72 -1.48 -13.32
CA ALA A 129 -1.01 -2.71 -12.61
C ALA A 129 0.05 -2.97 -11.53
N PRO A 130 -0.31 -3.63 -10.40
CA PRO A 130 0.65 -3.97 -9.35
C PRO A 130 1.85 -4.78 -9.85
N ASP A 131 1.63 -5.76 -10.74
CA ASP A 131 2.70 -6.58 -11.32
C ASP A 131 3.66 -5.75 -12.19
N ASP A 132 3.13 -4.83 -13.01
CA ASP A 132 3.95 -3.96 -13.86
C ASP A 132 4.80 -3.00 -13.02
N LEU A 133 4.24 -2.45 -11.93
CA LEU A 133 4.98 -1.61 -11.00
C LEU A 133 6.15 -2.40 -10.37
N LEU A 134 5.90 -3.61 -9.86
CA LEU A 134 6.96 -4.45 -9.29
C LEU A 134 8.00 -4.85 -10.32
N HIS A 135 7.58 -5.12 -11.56
CA HIS A 135 8.50 -5.41 -12.66
C HIS A 135 9.43 -4.23 -12.93
N VAL A 136 8.92 -3.01 -13.08
CA VAL A 136 9.74 -1.82 -13.33
C VAL A 136 10.68 -1.54 -12.15
N LEU A 137 10.17 -1.59 -10.92
CA LEU A 137 10.98 -1.34 -9.72
C LEU A 137 12.07 -2.41 -9.51
N SER A 138 11.90 -3.63 -10.03
CA SER A 138 12.92 -4.69 -9.91
C SER A 138 14.24 -4.34 -10.60
N TYR A 139 14.23 -3.44 -11.59
CA TYR A 139 15.43 -2.99 -12.30
C TYR A 139 16.08 -1.74 -11.67
N LEU A 140 15.50 -1.19 -10.60
CA LEU A 140 16.03 0.01 -9.94
C LEU A 140 16.87 -0.36 -8.71
N PRO A 141 17.94 0.39 -8.40
CA PRO A 141 18.67 0.24 -7.15
C PRO A 141 17.73 0.43 -5.95
N ARG A 142 17.86 -0.38 -4.90
CA ARG A 142 16.96 -0.33 -3.72
C ARG A 142 17.27 0.82 -2.75
N ASP A 143 18.38 1.51 -2.94
CA ASP A 143 18.92 2.56 -2.07
C ASP A 143 18.53 3.98 -2.51
N ILE A 144 17.56 4.11 -3.42
CA ILE A 144 17.04 5.42 -3.90
C ILE A 144 15.63 5.71 -3.39
N ASN A 145 15.30 7.00 -3.34
CA ASN A 145 13.97 7.52 -2.97
C ASN A 145 13.37 8.33 -4.12
N PHE A 146 12.06 8.22 -4.31
CA PHE A 146 11.30 8.98 -5.30
C PHE A 146 10.50 10.08 -4.61
N ILE A 147 11.04 11.30 -4.59
CA ILE A 147 10.40 12.44 -3.94
C ILE A 147 10.39 13.61 -4.92
N GLN A 148 9.20 14.15 -5.19
CA GLN A 148 9.08 15.37 -5.98
C GLN A 148 9.44 16.58 -5.10
N GLN A 149 10.50 17.28 -5.47
CA GLN A 149 10.89 18.55 -4.85
C GLN A 149 10.51 19.70 -5.78
N THR A 150 9.68 20.63 -5.32
CA THR A 150 9.46 21.90 -6.01
C THR A 150 10.26 22.99 -5.32
N SER A 151 11.09 23.73 -6.07
CA SER A 151 11.94 24.81 -5.55
C SER A 151 11.19 26.14 -5.32
N TYR A 152 9.86 26.12 -5.36
CA TYR A 152 9.03 27.33 -5.23
C TYR A 152 8.71 27.63 -3.76
N ILE A 153 9.73 28.11 -3.06
CA ILE A 153 9.56 28.80 -1.77
C ILE A 153 9.11 30.23 -2.10
N GLY A 154 7.83 30.38 -2.45
CA GLY A 154 7.21 31.68 -2.61
C GLY A 154 7.08 32.34 -1.23
N TRP A 155 8.11 33.07 -0.80
CA TRP A 155 8.02 34.01 0.31
C TRP A 155 6.95 35.05 -0.05
N LYS A 156 5.90 35.15 0.76
CA LYS A 156 4.95 36.27 0.70
C LYS A 156 5.53 37.42 1.53
N GLU A 157 5.78 38.55 0.86
CA GLU A 157 5.58 39.88 1.46
C GLU A 157 4.08 40.08 1.79
#